data_AF-A0A645IWF6-F1
#
_entry.id   AF-A0A645IWF6-F1
#
_cell.length_a   1.000
_cell.length_b   1.000
_cell.length_c   1.000
_cell.angle_alpha   90.00
_cell.angle_beta   90.00
_cell.angle_gamma   90.00
#
_symmetry.space_group_name_H-M   'P 1'
#
loop_
_entity.id
_entity.type
_entity.pdbx_description
1 polymer ?
#
loop_
_entity_poly.entity_id
_entity_poly.type
_entity_poly.pdbx_seq_one_letter_code
_entity_poly.pdbx_strand_id
1 'polypeptide(L)'
;MLLYDTDSYSLERIRQIIKEGEITFVGAMGKKSKTLAEQDGIRLDVTSGVIDKSILMALCGKRCLILTAGGMVDHALKRTKEYVDKSGIEFTVGVVNRDGGCKWAKEPDENPEALKT
;
A
#
# COMPACT_ATOMS: atom_id res chain seq x y z
N MET A 1 2.14 -3.49 -2.37
CA MET A 1 2.10 -2.25 -1.55
C MET A 1 0.97 -2.34 -0.54
N LEU A 2 1.13 -1.82 0.67
CA LEU A 2 0.08 -1.80 1.70
C LEU A 2 -0.31 -0.37 2.09
N LEU A 3 -1.59 -0.15 2.36
CA LEU A 3 -2.15 1.06 2.93
C LEU A 3 -2.66 0.75 4.34
N TYR A 4 -2.30 1.56 5.33
CA TYR A 4 -2.83 1.46 6.69
C TYR A 4 -3.75 2.64 6.97
N ASP A 5 -4.99 2.37 7.36
CA ASP A 5 -5.96 3.41 7.72
C ASP A 5 -5.74 3.88 9.16
N THR A 6 -5.22 5.09 9.32
CA THR A 6 -4.95 5.72 10.61
C THR A 6 -6.21 6.26 11.29
N ASP A 7 -7.40 6.10 10.73
CA ASP A 7 -8.65 6.21 11.51
C ASP A 7 -8.82 5.05 12.48
N SER A 8 -8.28 3.87 12.16
CA SER A 8 -8.17 2.72 13.08
C SER A 8 -6.71 2.51 13.51
N TYR A 9 -6.12 3.55 14.09
CA TYR A 9 -4.70 3.57 14.44
C TYR A 9 -4.34 2.62 15.59
N SER A 10 -3.28 1.83 15.40
CA SER A 10 -2.65 1.01 16.43
C SER A 10 -1.16 0.89 16.17
N LEU A 11 -0.34 1.42 17.08
CA LEU A 11 1.11 1.36 16.98
C LEU A 11 1.63 -0.09 16.96
N GLU A 12 1.09 -0.94 17.83
CA GLU A 12 1.47 -2.36 17.90
C GLU A 12 1.22 -3.04 16.56
N ARG A 13 0.05 -2.78 15.95
CA ARG A 13 -0.29 -3.35 14.66
C ARG A 13 0.63 -2.86 13.55
N ILE A 14 0.96 -1.58 13.51
CA ILE A 14 1.88 -1.02 12.51
C ILE A 14 3.27 -1.62 12.67
N ARG A 15 3.79 -1.72 13.90
CA ARG A 15 5.10 -2.34 14.17
C ARG A 15 5.12 -3.81 13.75
N GLN A 16 4.04 -4.53 14.03
CA GLN A 16 3.87 -5.90 13.59
C GLN A 16 3.88 -6.00 12.06
N ILE A 17 3.13 -5.16 11.35
CA ILE A 17 3.11 -5.12 9.87
C ILE A 17 4.49 -4.79 9.31
N ILE A 18 5.19 -3.82 9.89
CA ILE A 18 6.55 -3.45 9.44
C ILE A 18 7.50 -4.63 9.59
N LYS A 19 7.43 -5.33 10.74
CA LYS A 19 8.30 -6.46 11.04
C LYS A 19 7.98 -7.69 10.19
N GLU A 20 6.73 -8.17 10.21
CA GLU A 20 6.31 -9.38 9.49
C GLU A 20 6.30 -9.17 7.97
N GLY A 21 5.89 -7.98 7.53
CA GLY A 21 5.89 -7.62 6.13
C GLY A 21 7.27 -7.26 5.58
N GLU A 22 8.32 -7.23 6.42
CA GLU A 22 9.67 -6.74 6.07
C GLU A 22 9.59 -5.41 5.31
N ILE A 23 8.80 -4.47 5.82
CA ILE A 23 8.56 -3.19 5.16
C ILE A 23 9.86 -2.38 5.19
N THR A 24 10.32 -2.00 4.00
CA THR A 24 11.58 -1.26 3.79
C THR A 24 11.38 0.19 3.39
N PHE A 25 10.13 0.60 3.16
CA PHE A 25 9.80 1.95 2.71
C PHE A 25 8.45 2.37 3.29
N VAL A 26 8.44 3.42 4.10
CA VAL A 26 7.25 3.91 4.79
C VAL A 26 6.93 5.34 4.34
N GLY A 27 5.71 5.55 3.87
CA GLY A 27 5.19 6.87 3.53
C GLY A 27 4.03 7.28 4.42
N ALA A 28 3.79 8.58 4.58
CA ALA A 28 2.58 9.07 5.26
C ALA A 28 1.92 10.24 4.53
N MET A 29 0.60 10.15 4.38
CA MET A 29 -0.26 11.17 3.78
C MET A 29 -1.25 11.74 4.79
N GLY A 30 -1.52 13.04 4.65
CA GLY A 30 -2.35 13.80 5.59
C GLY A 30 -1.57 14.23 6.83
N LYS A 31 -2.01 15.31 7.45
CA LYS A 31 -1.36 15.88 8.65
C LYS A 31 -1.44 14.90 9.83
N LYS A 32 -2.62 14.33 10.06
CA LYS A 32 -2.89 13.37 11.15
C LYS A 32 -1.93 12.17 11.12
N SER A 33 -1.83 11.48 9.99
CA SER A 33 -0.97 10.29 9.83
C SER A 33 0.51 10.60 10.03
N LYS A 34 0.97 11.77 9.56
CA LYS A 34 2.37 12.22 9.76
C LYS A 34 2.67 12.49 11.22
N THR A 35 1.77 13.19 11.93
CA THR A 35 1.91 13.47 13.35
C THR A 35 1.91 12.19 14.19
N LEU A 36 1.01 11.24 13.91
CA LEU A 36 0.99 9.94 14.60
C LEU A 36 2.31 9.17 14.42
N ALA A 37 2.82 9.12 13.19
CA ALA A 37 4.08 8.45 12.90
C ALA A 37 5.26 9.10 13.65
N GLU A 38 5.33 10.43 13.67
CA GLU A 38 6.38 11.17 14.37
C GLU A 38 6.32 10.95 15.89
N GLN A 39 5.12 11.03 16.48
CA GLN A 39 4.91 10.84 17.92
C GLN A 39 5.34 9.44 18.40
N ASP A 40 5.08 8.42 17.58
CA ASP A 40 5.36 7.03 17.94
C ASP A 40 6.71 6.50 17.41
N GLY A 41 7.53 7.39 16.85
CA GLY A 41 8.87 7.07 16.36
C GLY A 41 8.89 6.17 15.11
N ILE A 42 7.83 6.18 14.31
CA ILE A 42 7.79 5.50 13.02
C ILE A 42 8.56 6.34 12.00
N ARG A 43 9.70 5.82 11.54
CA ARG A 43 10.50 6.48 10.50
C ARG A 43 9.72 6.54 9.19
N LEU A 44 9.56 7.75 8.65
CA LEU A 44 8.98 8.00 7.33
C LEU A 44 10.09 8.27 6.31
N ASP A 45 10.06 7.52 5.21
CA ASP A 45 10.94 7.73 4.05
C ASP A 45 10.40 8.77 3.08
N VAL A 46 9.06 8.99 3.08
CA VAL A 46 8.42 9.93 2.17
C VAL A 46 7.17 10.58 2.78
N THR A 47 7.02 11.90 2.60
CA THR A 47 5.86 12.67 3.08
C THR A 47 5.22 13.57 2.01
N SER A 48 5.79 13.60 0.80
CA SER A 48 5.29 14.34 -0.37
C SER A 48 5.35 13.43 -1.61
N GLY A 49 4.34 13.49 -2.48
CA GLY A 49 4.24 12.59 -3.64
C GLY A 49 4.24 11.12 -3.24
N VAL A 50 3.64 10.80 -2.08
CA VAL A 50 3.77 9.50 -1.39
C VAL A 50 3.30 8.35 -2.26
N ILE A 51 2.18 8.49 -2.96
CA ILE A 51 1.60 7.42 -3.80
C ILE A 51 2.56 7.09 -4.95
N ASP A 52 2.89 8.08 -5.79
CA ASP A 52 3.76 7.89 -6.95
C ASP A 52 5.14 7.35 -6.56
N LYS A 53 5.76 7.91 -5.51
CA LYS A 53 7.05 7.41 -5.02
C LYS A 53 6.94 5.99 -4.49
N SER A 54 5.89 5.64 -3.75
CA SER A 54 5.72 4.28 -3.23
C SER A 54 5.46 3.26 -4.35
N ILE A 55 4.73 3.65 -5.41
CA ILE A 55 4.57 2.82 -6.61
C ILE A 55 5.94 2.54 -7.23
N LEU A 56 6.74 3.59 -7.49
CA LEU A 56 8.08 3.44 -8.07
C LEU A 56 9.00 2.59 -7.21
N MET A 57 9.01 2.80 -5.89
CA MET A 57 9.83 2.00 -4.98
C MET A 57 9.38 0.54 -4.94
N ALA A 58 8.08 0.28 -4.97
CA ALA A 58 7.54 -1.07 -5.04
C ALA A 58 7.88 -1.78 -6.35
N LEU A 59 7.90 -1.06 -7.48
CA LEU A 59 8.40 -1.60 -8.75
C LEU A 59 9.90 -1.92 -8.70
N CYS A 60 10.68 -1.19 -7.90
CA CYS A 60 12.07 -1.53 -7.58
C CYS A 60 12.21 -2.65 -6.53
N GLY A 61 11.13 -3.40 -6.24
CA GLY A 61 11.13 -4.53 -5.30
C GLY A 61 11.04 -4.15 -3.83
N LYS A 62 10.81 -2.88 -3.47
CA LYS A 62 10.65 -2.48 -2.07
C LYS A 62 9.26 -2.83 -1.55
N ARG A 63 9.20 -3.40 -0.35
CA ARG A 63 7.94 -3.56 0.35
C ARG A 63 7.56 -2.23 1.00
N CYS A 64 6.47 -1.65 0.49
CA CYS A 64 6.04 -0.29 0.82
C CYS A 64 4.78 -0.31 1.70
N LEU A 65 4.78 0.53 2.74
CA LEU A 65 3.63 0.84 3.59
C LEU A 65 3.30 2.33 3.51
N ILE A 66 2.04 2.67 3.30
CA ILE A 66 1.55 4.05 3.34
C ILE A 66 0.58 4.20 4.50
N LEU A 67 0.88 5.14 5.41
CA LEU A 67 -0.03 5.57 6.47
C LEU A 67 -0.94 6.68 5.93
N THR A 68 -2.25 6.48 5.95
CA THR A 68 -3.21 7.48 5.46
C THR A 68 -4.54 7.37 6.21
N ALA A 69 -5.52 8.23 5.96
CA ALA A 69 -6.82 8.18 6.67
C ALA A 69 -7.95 8.72 5.79
N GLY A 70 -9.18 8.33 6.14
CA GLY A 70 -10.40 8.76 5.48
C GLY A 70 -10.36 8.58 3.96
N GLY A 71 -10.90 9.56 3.23
CA GLY A 71 -10.94 9.52 1.77
C GLY A 71 -9.58 9.48 1.07
N MET A 72 -8.46 9.69 1.77
CA MET A 72 -7.13 9.52 1.20
C MET A 72 -6.75 8.05 0.98
N VAL A 73 -7.38 7.10 1.71
CA VAL A 73 -7.26 5.67 1.43
C VAL A 73 -7.79 5.37 0.03
N ASP A 74 -9.03 5.78 -0.24
CA ASP A 74 -9.71 5.58 -1.52
C ASP A 74 -8.98 6.31 -2.66
N HIS A 75 -8.46 7.53 -2.39
CA HIS A 75 -7.65 8.26 -3.35
C HIS A 75 -6.35 7.51 -3.70
N ALA A 76 -5.66 6.93 -2.72
CA ALA A 76 -4.45 6.15 -2.96
C ALA A 76 -4.72 4.90 -3.81
N LEU A 77 -5.81 4.19 -3.53
CA LEU A 77 -6.26 3.04 -4.32
C LEU A 77 -6.58 3.46 -5.76
N LYS A 78 -7.38 4.51 -5.95
CA LYS A 78 -7.73 5.03 -7.28
C LYS A 78 -6.48 5.41 -8.07
N ARG A 79 -5.58 6.17 -7.46
CA ARG A 79 -4.36 6.65 -8.12
C ARG A 79 -3.42 5.51 -8.52
N THR A 80 -3.35 4.47 -7.68
CA THR A 80 -2.58 3.25 -7.98
C THR A 80 -3.22 2.48 -9.14
N LYS A 81 -4.55 2.34 -9.15
CA LYS A 81 -5.27 1.73 -10.26
C LYS A 81 -5.05 2.47 -11.57
N GLU A 82 -5.15 3.81 -11.56
CA GLU A 82 -4.87 4.63 -12.75
C GLU A 82 -3.44 4.44 -13.28
N TYR A 83 -2.47 4.19 -12.39
CA TYR A 83 -1.11 3.85 -12.81
C TYR A 83 -1.05 2.48 -13.49
N VAL A 84 -1.69 1.45 -12.92
CA VAL A 84 -1.77 0.10 -13.48
C VAL A 84 -2.42 0.12 -14.86
N ASP A 85 -3.60 0.74 -14.99
CA ASP A 85 -4.32 0.85 -16.27
C ASP A 85 -3.49 1.53 -17.37
N LYS A 86 -2.70 2.56 -17.00
CA LYS A 86 -1.86 3.29 -17.97
C LYS A 86 -0.55 2.59 -18.31
N SER A 87 0.04 1.89 -17.35
CA SER A 87 1.36 1.26 -17.51
C SER A 87 1.28 -0.16 -18.05
N GLY A 88 0.14 -0.83 -17.90
CA GLY A 88 -0.01 -2.26 -18.20
C GLY A 88 0.75 -3.17 -17.24
N ILE A 89 1.27 -2.64 -16.12
CA ILE A 89 2.06 -3.38 -15.14
C ILE A 89 1.13 -3.98 -14.08
N GLU A 90 1.29 -5.27 -13.81
CA GLU A 90 0.63 -5.93 -12.69
C GLU A 90 1.21 -5.41 -11.36
N PHE A 91 0.35 -4.78 -10.56
CA PHE A 91 0.75 -4.18 -9.28
C PHE A 91 -0.31 -4.44 -8.21
N THR A 92 0.09 -5.07 -7.11
CA THR A 92 -0.82 -5.39 -6.00
C THR A 92 -0.80 -4.30 -4.93
N VAL A 93 -1.99 -3.81 -4.58
CA VAL A 93 -2.21 -2.91 -3.44
C VAL A 93 -3.31 -3.45 -2.53
N GLY A 94 -3.06 -3.44 -1.21
CA GLY A 94 -4.03 -3.87 -0.20
C GLY A 94 -4.18 -2.83 0.91
N VAL A 95 -5.34 -2.81 1.57
CA VAL A 95 -5.59 -2.02 2.78
C VAL A 95 -5.54 -2.96 3.98
N VAL A 96 -4.70 -2.64 4.96
CA VAL A 96 -4.51 -3.42 6.18
C VAL A 96 -5.17 -2.70 7.33
N ASN A 97 -6.25 -3.28 7.88
CA ASN A 97 -7.12 -2.77 8.98
C ASN A 97 -8.49 -2.18 8.59
N ARG A 98 -8.97 -2.40 7.36
CA ARG A 98 -10.35 -2.07 6.96
C ARG A 98 -11.13 -3.34 6.68
N ASP A 99 -12.28 -3.51 7.32
CA ASP A 99 -13.23 -4.58 6.98
C ASP A 99 -13.89 -4.21 5.63
N GLY A 100 -13.62 -5.01 4.60
CA GLY A 100 -13.80 -4.63 3.19
C GLY A 100 -12.46 -4.57 2.46
N GLY A 101 -11.81 -5.74 2.35
CA GLY A 101 -10.56 -5.88 1.62
C GLY A 101 -10.67 -5.31 0.21
N CYS A 102 -9.62 -4.61 -0.23
CA CYS A 102 -9.50 -4.23 -1.63
C CYS A 102 -9.38 -5.51 -2.47
N LYS A 103 -10.47 -5.93 -3.11
CA LYS A 103 -10.44 -6.97 -4.15
C LYS A 103 -9.78 -6.39 -5.39
N TRP A 104 -8.46 -6.32 -5.37
CA TRP A 104 -7.66 -6.16 -6.59
C TRP A 104 -6.58 -7.21 -6.65
N ALA A 105 -7.06 -8.43 -6.88
CA ALA A 105 -6.37 -9.43 -7.67
C ALA A 105 -7.50 -10.21 -8.34
N LYS A 106 -7.65 -10.10 -9.66
CA LYS A 106 -8.03 -11.32 -10.36
C LYS A 106 -6.83 -12.23 -10.16
N GLU A 107 -7.07 -13.37 -9.53
CA GLU A 107 -6.17 -14.51 -9.62
C GLU A 107 -5.78 -14.65 -11.11
N PRO A 108 -4.50 -14.89 -11.46
CA PRO A 108 -4.21 -15.31 -12.81
C PRO A 108 -5.10 -16.53 -13.06
N ASP A 109 -5.91 -16.46 -14.11
CA ASP A 109 -6.68 -17.58 -14.61
C ASP A 109 -5.63 -18.65 -14.99
N GLU A 110 -5.36 -19.58 -14.07
CA GLU A 110 -4.70 -20.83 -14.39
C GLU A 110 -5.61 -21.52 -15.39
N ASN A 111 -5.33 -21.34 -16.68
CA ASN A 111 -5.85 -22.20 -17.73
C ASN A 111 -4.81 -23.30 -17.98
N PRO A 112 -4.94 -24.50 -17.37
CA PRO A 112 -4.07 -25.63 -17.67
C PRO A 112 -4.58 -26.45 -18.86
N GLU A 113 -5.02 -25.83 -19.96
CA GLU A 113 -5.35 -26.59 -21.18
C GLU A 113 -4.98 -25.83 -22.45
N ALA A 114 -3.76 -26.07 -22.94
CA ALA A 114 -3.45 -26.10 -24.38
C ALA A 114 -2.04 -26.70 -24.63
N LEU A 115 -1.83 -27.94 -24.21
CA LEU A 115 -0.82 -28.80 -24.83
C LEU A 115 -1.50 -30.06 -25.36
N LYS A 116 -2.25 -29.88 -26.45
CA LYS A 116 -2.53 -30.93 -27.42
C LYS A 116 -2.56 -30.26 -28.79
N THR A 117 -1.51 -30.43 -29.57
CA THR A 117 -1.51 -31.11 -30.88
C THR A 117 -0.07 -31.22 -31.35
#